data_AF-A0A6I4VVJ7-F1
#
_entry.id   AF-A0A6I4VVJ7-F1
#
_cell.length_a   1.000
_cell.length_b   1.000
_cell.length_c   1.000
_cell.angle_alpha   90.00
_cell.angle_beta   90.00
_cell.angle_gamma   90.00
#
_symmetry.space_group_name_H-M   'P 1'
#
loop_
_entity.id
_entity.type
_entity.pdbx_description
1 polymer ?
#
loop_
_entity_poly.entity_id
_entity_poly.type
_entity_poly.pdbx_seq_one_letter_code
_entity_poly.pdbx_strand_id
1 'polypeptide(L)' 'MFYLFGESITNAFWSEFVSMFEYKVQWFGRTLEKLGKTFPSSQRCSRCGYKNKAVKDLQ' A
#
# COMPACT_ATOMS: atom_id res chain seq x y z
N MET A 1 4.10 23.09 10.05
CA MET A 1 3.61 21.99 10.91
C MET A 1 2.09 22.07 10.96
N PHE A 2 1.42 21.73 9.86
CA PHE A 2 -0.04 21.62 9.80
C PHE A 2 -0.33 20.28 9.13
N TYR A 3 -0.40 19.21 9.94
CA TYR A 3 -1.06 17.99 9.48
C TYR A 3 -2.55 18.28 9.45
N LEU A 4 -3.16 18.14 8.28
CA LEU A 4 -4.62 18.25 8.13
C LEU A 4 -5.24 17.04 8.85
N PHE A 5 -6.23 17.28 9.70
CA PHE A 5 -6.93 16.28 10.52
C PHE A 5 -7.40 15.03 9.74
N GLY A 6 -7.62 15.14 8.43
CA GLY A 6 -7.95 14.00 7.57
C GLY A 6 -6.80 13.02 7.29
N GLU A 7 -5.56 13.50 7.22
CA GLU A 7 -4.39 12.63 7.00
C GLU A 7 -4.08 11.78 8.24
N SER A 8 -4.25 12.32 9.44
CA SER A 8 -4.06 11.55 10.68
C SER A 8 -5.10 10.45 10.85
N ILE A 9 -6.38 10.74 10.55
CA ILE A 9 -7.46 9.76 10.62
C ILE A 9 -7.27 8.64 9.59
N THR A 10 -6.94 9.00 8.35
CA THR A 10 -6.72 8.00 7.29
C THR A 10 -5.50 7.11 7.59
N ASN A 11 -4.42 7.68 8.14
CA ASN A 11 -3.27 6.90 8.58
C ASN A 11 -3.60 5.97 9.76
N ALA A 12 -4.41 6.43 10.73
CA ALA A 12 -4.84 5.62 11.87
C ALA A 12 -5.68 4.40 11.42
N PHE A 13 -6.68 4.62 10.55
CA PHE A 13 -7.50 3.55 9.99
C PHE A 13 -6.66 2.50 9.24
N TRP A 14 -5.67 2.94 8.45
CA TRP A 14 -4.77 2.04 7.73
C TRP A 14 -3.97 1.14 8.68
N SER A 15 -3.54 1.66 9.83
CA SER A 15 -2.78 0.87 10.82
C SER A 15 -3.64 -0.24 11.44
N GLU A 16 -4.91 0.03 11.72
CA GLU A 16 -5.86 -0.94 12.27
C GLU A 16 -6.25 -2.01 11.23
N PHE A 17 -6.50 -1.58 9.99
CA PHE A 17 -6.77 -2.49 8.87
C PHE A 17 -5.63 -3.50 8.65
N VAL A 18 -4.38 -3.04 8.66
CA VAL A 18 -3.21 -3.91 8.50
C VAL A 18 -3.10 -4.90 9.66
N SER A 19 -3.33 -4.46 10.90
CA SER A 19 -3.30 -5.32 12.10
C SER A 19 -4.32 -6.46 12.01
N MET A 20 -5.54 -6.16 11.57
CA MET A 20 -6.58 -7.17 11.35
C MET A 20 -6.20 -8.19 10.27
N PHE A 21 -5.54 -7.72 9.21
CA PHE A 21 -5.08 -8.59 8.14
C PHE A 21 -3.93 -9.51 8.58
N GLU A 22 -2.96 -8.99 9.33
CA GLU A 22 -1.88 -9.78 9.94
C GLU A 22 -2.42 -10.89 10.83
N TYR A 23 -3.37 -10.57 11.71
CA TYR A 23 -4.05 -11.54 12.56
C TYR A 23 -4.66 -12.70 11.74
N LYS A 24 -5.43 -12.36 10.69
CA LYS A 24 -6.08 -13.38 9.85
C LYS A 24 -5.07 -14.19 9.04
N VAL A 25 -4.04 -13.54 8.50
CA VAL A 25 -3.00 -14.20 7.72
C VAL A 25 -2.23 -15.22 8.57
N GLN A 26 -1.90 -14.88 9.81
CA GLN A 26 -1.30 -15.80 10.77
C GLN A 26 -2.22 -16.98 11.08
N TRP A 27 -3.52 -16.73 11.26
CA TRP A 27 -4.49 -17.79 11.52
C TRP A 27 -4.59 -18.81 10.38
N PHE A 28 -4.51 -18.36 9.13
CA PHE A 28 -4.51 -19.24 7.95
C PHE A 28 -3.12 -19.77 7.56
N GLY A 29 -2.06 -19.48 8.33
CA GLY A 29 -0.70 -19.93 8.03
C GLY A 29 -0.13 -19.35 6.74
N ARG A 30 -0.54 -18.14 6.35
CA ARG A 30 -0.06 -17.44 5.15
C ARG A 30 0.98 -16.38 5.51
N THR A 31 1.63 -15.81 4.51
CA THR A 31 2.60 -14.71 4.67
C THR A 31 2.01 -13.40 4.14
N LEU A 32 2.20 -12.31 4.90
CA LEU A 32 1.84 -10.96 4.46
C LEU A 32 3.11 -10.22 4.03
N GLU A 33 3.20 -9.84 2.76
CA GLU A 33 4.27 -8.99 2.26
C GLU A 33 3.78 -7.55 2.06
N LYS A 34 4.38 -6.60 2.77
CA LYS A 34 4.07 -5.16 2.63
C LYS A 34 4.96 -4.55 1.56
N LEU A 35 4.34 -4.08 0.47
CA LEU A 35 5.05 -3.35 -0.59
C LEU A 35 5.22 -1.89 -0.18
N GLY A 36 6.37 -1.32 -0.52
CA GLY A 36 6.67 0.09 -0.26
C GLY A 36 5.74 1.03 -1.02
N LYS A 37 5.56 2.26 -0.50
CA LYS A 37 4.68 3.28 -1.10
C LYS A 37 5.05 3.66 -2.54
N THR A 38 6.30 3.44 -2.93
CA THR A 38 6.84 3.73 -4.28
C THR A 38 6.72 2.54 -5.23
N PHE A 39 6.06 1.45 -4.82
CA PHE A 39 5.86 0.31 -5.71
C PHE A 39 4.92 0.68 -6.87
N PRO A 40 5.35 0.54 -8.14
CA PRO A 40 4.61 1.02 -9.30
C PRO A 40 3.49 0.05 -9.72
N SER A 41 2.62 -0.39 -8.78
CA SER A 41 1.53 -1.32 -9.07
C SER A 41 0.58 -0.77 -10.13
N SER A 42 0.19 0.50 -10.00
CA SER A 42 -0.73 1.17 -10.92
C SER A 42 -0.09 1.63 -12.23
N GLN A 43 1.24 1.68 -12.29
CA GLN A 43 1.97 2.06 -13.51
C GLN A 43 2.42 0.85 -14.32
N ARG A 44 2.40 -0.35 -13.73
CA ARG A 44 2.87 -1.58 -14.37
C ARG A 44 1.70 -2.30 -15.01
N CYS A 45 1.81 -2.56 -16.31
CA CYS A 45 0.85 -3.40 -17.02
C CYS A 45 0.92 -4.85 -16.50
N SER A 46 -0.22 -5.43 -16.10
CA SER A 46 -0.29 -6.83 -15.64
C SER A 46 -0.01 -7.84 -16.75
N ARG A 47 -0.26 -7.47 -18.02
CA ARG A 47 -0.07 -8.35 -19.18
C ARG A 47 1.37 -8.40 -19.69
N CYS A 48 2.07 -7.26 -19.71
CA CYS A 48 3.38 -7.15 -20.36
C CYS A 48 4.49 -6.57 -19.47
N GLY A 49 4.18 -6.18 -18.23
CA GLY A 49 5.18 -5.63 -17.30
C GLY A 49 5.68 -4.22 -17.62
N TYR A 50 5.22 -3.60 -18.71
CA TYR A 50 5.61 -2.24 -19.08
C TYR A 50 5.23 -1.25 -17.97
N LYS A 51 6.21 -0.45 -17.50
CA LYS A 51 6.01 0.63 -16.54
C LYS A 51 5.78 1.93 -17.28
N ASN A 52 4.56 2.48 -17.18
CA ASN A 52 4.23 3.77 -17.77
C ASN A 52 4.80 4.91 -16.89
N LYS A 53 5.89 5.52 -17.37
CA LYS A 53 6.58 6.63 -16.70
C LYS A 53 5.80 7.97 -16.77
N ALA A 54 4.84 8.10 -17.69
CA ALA A 54 4.07 9.33 -17.86
C ALA A 54 2.97 9.51 -16.80
N VAL A 55 2.68 8.49 -15.99
CA VAL A 55 1.58 8.54 -15.02
C VAL A 55 1.99 9.26 -13.73
N LYS A 56 3.11 8.85 -13.11
CA LYS A 56 3.70 9.54 -11.94
C LYS A 56 5.20 9.25 -11.83
N ASP A 57 5.97 10.24 -11.41
CA ASP A 57 7.35 10.05 -11.02
C ASP A 57 7.44 9.50 -9.60
N LEU A 58 7.59 8.18 -9.50
CA LEU A 58 7.92 7.51 -8.25
C LEU A 58 9.45 7.51 -8.13
N GLN A 59 10.00 8.48 -7.38
CA GLN A 59 11.40 8.49 -6.95
C GLN A 59 11.65 7.42 -5.88
#